data_AF-A0A3M2DPA3-F1
#
_entry.id   AF-A0A3M2DPA3-F1
#
_cell.length_a   1.000
_cell.length_b   1.000
_cell.length_c   1.000
_cell.angle_alpha   90.00
_cell.angle_beta   90.00
_cell.angle_gamma   90.00
#
_symmetry.space_group_name_H-M   'P 1'
#
loop_
_entity.id
_entity.type
_entity.pdbx_description
1 polymer ?
#
loop_
_entity_poly.entity_id
_entity_poly.type
_entity_poly.pdbx_seq_one_letter_code
_entity_poly.pdbx_strand_id
1 'polypeptide(L)'
;MQRCSHCGRESPSGSIFCLNCGTRLAGSDTGRSTPSDARPLPTDAVACGKCGADNSPGMNFCRNCGARLVARSASTSAPPAPAAPASGPAALAGRMPSAADVVGRKAAPSPSRTCGHCGGTTPGGFRFCQLCGKPLGDERGAADARRAPVPGRDSRPPGVRTGVPVRRADVPDAVAATIAIAGDDARAVVSAAADMARKRTVEEDPAVVATLPETPLEQLRHTPRQPVSAEPPPQPAPAAGPAWGRLVLVRQDGSDGDTFELRGDAVEIGREGAGLRFPGDRHLAPVHARLERRGEGVAIVPIDPVNGVYRRIDARASLRGGDWLLMGREILRFDVVADDERAVVPTVQHGVLRFGSPGRDPWGRLSVQLSNGGVRDVRYLSGDRVVVGREEGDIVFSDDEFMSRRHAAIGRTGADCFVEDLGSSNGTYLRMRGAETVRGTAHVRIGDQLFRLEVGP
;
A
#
# COMPACT_ATOMS: atom_id res chain seq x y z
N MET A 1 1.29 -14.81 -42.57
CA MET A 1 1.35 -13.66 -41.66
C MET A 1 -0.07 -13.28 -41.29
N GLN A 2 -0.35 -13.05 -40.01
CA GLN A 2 -1.65 -12.60 -39.49
C GLN A 2 -1.50 -11.20 -38.90
N ARG A 3 -2.42 -10.30 -39.25
CA ARG A 3 -2.35 -8.89 -38.84
C ARG A 3 -3.06 -8.70 -37.51
N CYS A 4 -2.37 -8.11 -36.54
CA CYS A 4 -2.95 -7.83 -35.24
C CYS A 4 -4.06 -6.79 -35.38
N SER A 5 -5.27 -7.13 -34.92
CA SER A 5 -6.41 -6.20 -34.91
C SER A 5 -6.24 -5.02 -33.95
N HIS A 6 -5.35 -5.14 -32.96
CA HIS A 6 -5.10 -4.10 -31.96
C HIS A 6 -4.01 -3.10 -32.38
N CYS A 7 -2.85 -3.57 -32.86
CA CYS A 7 -1.74 -2.68 -33.23
C CYS A 7 -1.48 -2.57 -34.74
N GLY A 8 -2.22 -3.31 -35.57
CA GLY A 8 -2.09 -3.31 -37.03
C GLY A 8 -0.82 -3.99 -37.56
N ARG A 9 0.07 -4.48 -36.69
CA ARG A 9 1.36 -5.08 -37.09
C ARG A 9 1.21 -6.58 -37.35
N GLU A 10 1.98 -7.10 -38.29
CA GLU A 10 1.93 -8.50 -38.71
C GLU A 10 2.69 -9.41 -37.75
N SER A 11 2.21 -10.63 -37.59
CA SER A 11 2.86 -11.69 -36.82
C SER A 11 2.86 -12.99 -37.63
N PRO A 12 3.82 -13.90 -37.40
CA PRO A 12 3.85 -15.20 -38.08
C PRO A 12 2.53 -15.98 -37.92
N SER A 13 2.17 -16.76 -38.94
CA SER A 13 0.96 -17.60 -38.89
C SER A 13 1.12 -18.68 -37.81
N GLY A 14 0.14 -18.82 -36.91
CA GLY A 14 0.19 -19.76 -35.77
C GLY A 14 0.66 -19.14 -34.45
N SER A 15 1.13 -17.88 -34.44
CA SER A 15 1.35 -17.14 -33.19
C SER A 15 0.03 -16.91 -32.45
N ILE A 16 -0.04 -17.35 -31.20
CA ILE A 16 -1.21 -17.15 -30.33
C ILE A 16 -1.30 -15.67 -29.92
N PHE A 17 -0.16 -14.98 -29.81
CA PHE A 17 -0.06 -13.58 -29.41
C PHE A 17 0.74 -12.77 -30.43
N CYS A 18 0.39 -11.49 -30.55
CA CYS A 18 1.13 -10.53 -31.36
C CYS A 18 2.52 -10.31 -30.76
N LEU A 19 3.57 -10.54 -31.53
CA LEU A 19 4.96 -10.36 -31.08
C LEU A 19 5.34 -8.90 -30.80
N ASN A 20 4.50 -7.94 -31.19
CA ASN A 20 4.76 -6.52 -30.99
C ASN A 20 4.01 -5.93 -29.78
N CYS A 21 2.74 -6.27 -29.58
CA CYS A 21 1.92 -5.69 -28.50
C CYS A 21 1.35 -6.71 -27.51
N GLY A 22 1.61 -8.00 -27.69
CA GLY A 22 1.15 -9.07 -26.80
C GLY A 22 -0.34 -9.42 -26.92
N THR A 23 -1.12 -8.70 -27.72
CA THR A 23 -2.55 -8.99 -27.92
C THR A 23 -2.75 -10.37 -28.56
N ARG A 24 -3.67 -11.17 -28.03
CA ARG A 24 -4.03 -12.47 -28.60
C ARG A 24 -4.58 -12.31 -30.01
N LEU A 25 -4.12 -13.13 -30.94
CA LEU A 25 -4.53 -13.08 -32.34
C LEU A 25 -5.71 -14.03 -32.56
N ALA A 26 -6.77 -13.54 -33.21
CA ALA A 26 -7.98 -14.31 -33.47
C ALA A 26 -7.70 -15.41 -34.51
N GLY A 27 -7.97 -16.67 -34.15
CA GLY A 27 -7.75 -17.85 -35.01
C GLY A 27 -6.85 -18.95 -34.42
N SER A 28 -6.34 -18.79 -33.21
CA SER A 28 -5.48 -19.78 -32.55
C SER A 28 -6.23 -20.75 -31.61
N ASP A 29 -7.45 -21.14 -31.96
CA ASP A 29 -8.19 -22.16 -31.20
C ASP A 29 -7.74 -23.56 -31.64
N THR A 30 -6.61 -24.02 -31.10
CA THR A 30 -6.33 -25.45 -31.07
C THR A 30 -7.02 -26.05 -29.85
N GLY A 31 -8.20 -26.62 -30.11
CA GLY A 31 -8.70 -27.88 -29.55
C GLY A 31 -8.53 -28.12 -28.05
N ARG A 32 -9.66 -28.08 -27.34
CA ARG A 32 -9.87 -28.79 -26.08
C ARG A 32 -9.61 -30.29 -26.29
N SER A 33 -8.52 -30.83 -25.75
CA SER A 33 -8.32 -32.27 -25.65
C SER A 33 -8.94 -32.80 -24.36
N THR A 34 -9.84 -33.77 -24.51
CA THR A 34 -10.41 -34.62 -23.45
C THR A 34 -9.35 -35.55 -22.84
N PRO A 35 -9.55 -36.06 -21.60
CA PRO A 35 -8.59 -36.95 -20.94
C PRO A 35 -8.77 -38.38 -21.42
N SER A 36 -8.02 -38.79 -22.45
CA SER A 36 -7.69 -40.19 -22.71
C SER A 36 -6.56 -40.23 -23.71
N ASP A 37 -5.33 -40.37 -23.20
CA ASP A 37 -4.21 -41.11 -23.79
C ASP A 37 -2.97 -40.76 -22.96
N ALA A 38 -2.80 -41.52 -21.87
CA ALA A 38 -1.65 -41.41 -21.00
C ALA A 38 -0.39 -41.87 -21.73
N ARG A 39 0.38 -40.91 -22.25
CA ARG A 39 1.80 -41.13 -22.52
C ARG A 39 2.57 -40.82 -21.23
N PRO A 40 3.53 -41.65 -20.79
CA PRO A 40 4.26 -41.40 -19.56
C PRO A 40 4.99 -40.05 -19.65
N LEU A 41 4.92 -39.28 -18.56
CA LEU A 41 5.58 -38.00 -18.40
C LEU A 41 7.12 -38.14 -18.54
N PRO A 42 7.82 -37.14 -19.11
CA PRO A 42 9.26 -37.02 -18.96
C PRO A 42 9.59 -36.92 -17.47
N THR A 43 10.60 -37.65 -17.01
CA THR A 43 10.99 -37.81 -15.60
C THR A 43 11.38 -36.51 -14.89
N ASP A 44 11.48 -35.40 -15.64
CA ASP A 44 12.09 -34.15 -15.18
C ASP A 44 11.10 -32.96 -15.21
N ALA A 45 9.79 -33.22 -15.33
CA ALA A 45 8.76 -32.16 -15.29
C ALA A 45 8.71 -31.46 -13.91
N VAL A 46 8.61 -30.12 -13.90
CA VAL A 46 8.55 -29.30 -12.69
C VAL A 46 7.14 -28.75 -12.50
N ALA A 47 6.46 -29.23 -11.46
CA ALA A 47 5.15 -28.73 -11.08
C ALA A 47 5.24 -27.33 -10.43
N CYS A 48 4.31 -26.44 -10.81
CA CYS A 48 4.24 -25.11 -10.22
C CYS A 48 3.66 -25.16 -8.80
N GLY A 49 4.40 -24.69 -7.81
CA GLY A 49 3.91 -24.59 -6.43
C GLY A 49 2.77 -23.59 -6.19
N LYS A 50 2.44 -22.74 -7.18
CA LYS A 50 1.35 -21.75 -7.07
C LYS A 50 0.04 -22.22 -7.71
N CYS A 51 0.08 -22.82 -8.89
CA CYS A 51 -1.13 -23.22 -9.64
C CYS A 51 -1.19 -24.70 -10.01
N GLY A 52 -0.19 -25.50 -9.63
CA GLY A 52 -0.15 -26.95 -9.89
C GLY A 52 0.14 -27.34 -11.33
N ALA A 53 0.27 -26.39 -12.27
CA ALA A 53 0.53 -26.72 -13.67
C ALA A 53 1.92 -27.33 -13.87
N ASP A 54 2.00 -28.36 -14.70
CA ASP A 54 3.27 -29.00 -15.09
C ASP A 54 4.04 -28.15 -16.10
N ASN A 55 5.33 -27.99 -15.85
CA ASN A 55 6.24 -27.21 -16.67
C ASN A 55 7.41 -28.09 -17.11
N SER A 56 7.95 -27.78 -18.28
CA SER A 56 9.15 -28.46 -18.78
C SER A 56 10.37 -28.14 -17.90
N PRO A 57 11.34 -29.08 -17.77
CA PRO A 57 12.60 -28.82 -17.09
C PRO A 57 13.33 -27.61 -17.69
N GLY A 58 13.97 -26.80 -16.83
CA GLY A 58 14.72 -25.59 -17.23
C GLY A 58 13.90 -24.30 -17.33
N MET A 59 12.58 -24.36 -17.18
CA MET A 59 11.72 -23.17 -17.13
C MET A 59 11.93 -22.39 -15.84
N ASN A 60 12.30 -21.12 -15.94
CA ASN A 60 12.46 -20.23 -14.77
C ASN A 60 11.13 -19.74 -14.19
N PHE A 61 10.07 -19.75 -15.01
CA PHE A 61 8.74 -19.24 -14.67
C PHE A 61 7.66 -20.19 -15.20
N CYS A 62 6.53 -20.29 -14.50
CA CYS A 62 5.41 -21.13 -14.88
C CYS A 62 4.75 -20.58 -16.14
N ARG A 63 4.57 -21.43 -17.16
CA ARG A 63 3.91 -21.06 -18.43
C ARG A 63 2.44 -20.68 -18.28
N ASN A 64 1.82 -21.06 -17.18
CA ASN A 64 0.39 -20.83 -16.95
C ASN A 64 0.12 -19.60 -16.06
N CYS A 65 0.87 -19.41 -14.98
CA CYS A 65 0.60 -18.33 -14.01
C CYS A 65 1.76 -17.33 -13.80
N GLY A 66 2.90 -17.51 -14.48
CA GLY A 66 4.06 -16.62 -14.39
C GLY A 66 4.86 -16.70 -13.09
N ALA A 67 4.46 -17.53 -12.12
CA ALA A 67 5.21 -17.72 -10.87
C ALA A 67 6.59 -18.32 -11.13
N ARG A 68 7.60 -17.86 -10.39
CA ARG A 68 8.97 -18.37 -10.51
C ARG A 68 9.01 -19.83 -10.07
N LEU A 69 9.54 -20.71 -10.92
CA LEU A 69 9.70 -22.12 -10.61
C LEU A 69 11.01 -22.28 -9.85
N VAL A 70 10.90 -22.67 -8.58
CA VAL A 70 12.08 -22.99 -7.77
C VAL A 70 12.48 -24.41 -8.12
N ALA A 71 13.67 -24.61 -8.65
CA ALA A 71 14.21 -25.95 -8.83
C ALA A 71 14.26 -26.63 -7.45
N ARG A 72 13.58 -27.77 -7.29
CA ARG A 72 13.77 -28.61 -6.12
C ARG A 72 15.21 -29.12 -6.16
N SER A 73 16.11 -28.51 -5.40
CA SER A 73 17.34 -29.17 -5.00
C SER A 73 16.92 -30.41 -4.20
N ALA A 74 17.14 -31.59 -4.76
CA ALA A 74 16.88 -32.84 -4.09
C ALA A 74 17.64 -32.86 -2.76
N SER A 75 16.92 -33.00 -1.64
CA SER A 75 17.50 -33.33 -0.35
C SER A 75 18.06 -34.74 -0.43
N THR A 76 19.38 -34.89 -0.50
CA THR A 76 20.06 -36.17 -0.36
C THR A 76 20.11 -36.56 1.13
N SER A 77 19.30 -37.54 1.51
CA SER A 77 19.56 -38.38 2.67
C SER A 77 20.88 -39.14 2.47
N ALA A 78 21.62 -39.31 3.56
CA ALA A 78 22.91 -40.00 3.60
C ALA A 78 22.87 -41.42 2.97
N PRO A 79 23.91 -41.84 2.23
CA PRO A 79 23.98 -43.19 1.67
C PRO A 79 24.42 -44.22 2.72
N PRO A 80 23.94 -45.48 2.65
CA PRO A 80 24.50 -46.60 3.41
C PRO A 80 25.79 -47.11 2.77
N ALA A 81 26.64 -47.72 3.60
CA ALA A 81 27.99 -48.19 3.26
C ALA A 81 28.03 -49.23 2.11
N PRO A 82 29.03 -49.18 1.21
CA PRO A 82 29.22 -50.21 0.20
C PRO A 82 30.12 -51.35 0.70
N ALA A 83 29.72 -52.59 0.37
CA ALA A 83 30.58 -53.77 0.42
C ALA A 83 31.47 -53.83 -0.84
N ALA A 84 32.72 -54.30 -0.66
CA ALA A 84 33.73 -54.44 -1.70
C ALA A 84 33.34 -55.48 -2.78
N PRO A 85 33.86 -55.36 -4.02
CA PRO A 85 35.08 -56.12 -4.34
C PRO A 85 36.09 -55.47 -5.33
N ALA A 86 37.35 -55.86 -5.12
CA ALA A 86 38.45 -56.26 -6.03
C ALA A 86 38.78 -55.54 -7.38
N SER A 87 40.02 -55.01 -7.39
CA SER A 87 41.11 -55.17 -8.40
C SER A 87 41.10 -54.38 -9.73
N GLY A 88 42.21 -53.62 -9.96
CA GLY A 88 42.49 -52.63 -11.04
C GLY A 88 42.83 -53.19 -12.45
N PRO A 89 43.74 -52.60 -13.29
CA PRO A 89 44.58 -51.38 -13.13
C PRO A 89 44.66 -50.40 -14.36
N ALA A 90 45.34 -49.27 -14.12
CA ALA A 90 46.27 -48.49 -14.98
C ALA A 90 45.83 -47.65 -16.23
N ALA A 91 45.98 -46.32 -16.04
CA ALA A 91 46.73 -45.32 -16.84
C ALA A 91 46.40 -44.99 -18.32
N LEU A 92 46.22 -43.70 -18.64
CA LEU A 92 47.19 -42.85 -19.38
C LEU A 92 46.67 -41.42 -19.63
N ALA A 93 47.63 -40.52 -19.88
CA ALA A 93 47.58 -39.08 -19.73
C ALA A 93 47.03 -38.29 -20.94
N GLY A 94 46.62 -37.03 -20.67
CA GLY A 94 46.44 -35.96 -21.66
C GLY A 94 46.42 -34.59 -20.96
N ARG A 95 47.22 -33.63 -21.44
CA ARG A 95 47.71 -32.44 -20.72
C ARG A 95 47.44 -31.15 -21.49
N MET A 96 46.94 -30.12 -20.78
CA MET A 96 47.07 -28.63 -20.96
C MET A 96 46.33 -27.93 -22.14
N PRO A 97 46.07 -26.59 -22.11
CA PRO A 97 46.61 -25.54 -21.22
C PRO A 97 45.61 -24.52 -20.60
N SER A 98 46.13 -23.77 -19.63
CA SER A 98 45.54 -22.58 -18.99
C SER A 98 45.90 -21.31 -19.77
N ALA A 99 44.95 -20.39 -19.94
CA ALA A 99 45.14 -19.09 -20.58
C ALA A 99 45.50 -18.01 -19.55
N ALA A 100 46.71 -17.47 -19.67
CA ALA A 100 47.12 -16.20 -19.08
C ALA A 100 47.09 -15.09 -20.15
N ASP A 101 46.78 -13.88 -19.68
CA ASP A 101 47.00 -12.55 -20.27
C ASP A 101 46.05 -12.03 -21.37
N VAL A 102 44.96 -11.37 -20.93
CA VAL A 102 44.63 -10.02 -21.41
C VAL A 102 44.35 -9.13 -20.19
N VAL A 103 45.21 -8.13 -20.05
CA VAL A 103 45.22 -7.12 -18.98
C VAL A 103 44.01 -6.21 -19.12
N GLY A 104 43.12 -6.22 -18.11
CA GLY A 104 42.09 -5.22 -17.88
C GLY A 104 42.05 -4.90 -16.39
N ARG A 105 42.41 -3.67 -16.02
CA ARG A 105 42.50 -3.20 -14.63
C ARG A 105 41.19 -3.49 -13.88
N LYS A 106 41.22 -4.39 -12.88
CA LYS A 106 40.14 -4.52 -11.89
C LYS A 106 40.08 -3.23 -11.07
N ALA A 107 39.02 -2.45 -11.26
CA ALA A 107 38.69 -1.37 -10.35
C ALA A 107 38.42 -1.93 -8.95
N ALA A 108 39.00 -1.31 -7.92
CA ALA A 108 38.70 -1.63 -6.53
C ALA A 108 37.19 -1.43 -6.25
N PRO A 109 36.55 -2.27 -5.43
CA PRO A 109 35.14 -2.12 -5.10
C PRO A 109 34.91 -0.78 -4.40
N SER A 110 34.00 0.04 -4.93
CA SER A 110 33.64 1.33 -4.33
C SER A 110 33.00 1.10 -2.95
N PRO A 111 33.38 1.86 -1.91
CA PRO A 111 32.86 1.66 -0.56
C PRO A 111 31.35 1.87 -0.52
N SER A 112 30.63 0.93 0.09
CA SER A 112 29.19 1.03 0.27
C SER A 112 28.83 2.05 1.35
N ARG A 113 27.67 2.70 1.20
CA ARG A 113 27.12 3.70 2.12
C ARG A 113 25.80 3.21 2.69
N THR A 114 25.61 3.45 3.99
CA THR A 114 24.35 3.13 4.67
C THR A 114 23.38 4.31 4.54
N CYS A 115 22.15 4.04 4.13
CA CYS A 115 21.12 5.05 4.02
C CYS A 115 20.64 5.50 5.42
N GLY A 116 20.75 6.79 5.72
CA GLY A 116 20.24 7.37 6.99
C GLY A 116 18.72 7.36 7.14
N HIS A 117 17.97 7.03 6.08
CA HIS A 117 16.51 6.97 6.12
C HIS A 117 15.96 5.56 6.36
N CYS A 118 16.48 4.55 5.66
CA CYS A 118 15.98 3.17 5.76
C CYS A 118 16.99 2.17 6.32
N GLY A 119 18.22 2.59 6.61
CA GLY A 119 19.31 1.71 7.07
C GLY A 119 19.90 0.80 5.99
N GLY A 120 19.39 0.85 4.75
CA GLY A 120 19.84 0.00 3.66
C GLY A 120 21.22 0.36 3.10
N THR A 121 22.03 -0.65 2.82
CA THR A 121 23.38 -0.49 2.25
C THR A 121 23.31 -0.30 0.75
N THR A 122 23.81 0.84 0.26
CA THR A 122 23.86 1.18 -1.17
C THR A 122 25.33 1.20 -1.64
N PRO A 123 25.70 0.57 -2.76
CA PRO A 123 27.07 0.64 -3.28
C PRO A 123 27.52 2.09 -3.52
N GLY A 124 28.82 2.37 -3.43
CA GLY A 124 29.38 3.70 -3.68
C GLY A 124 29.12 4.18 -5.12
N GLY A 125 28.80 5.46 -5.29
CA GLY A 125 28.57 6.11 -6.59
C GLY A 125 27.10 6.40 -6.93
N PHE A 126 26.15 5.87 -6.17
CA PHE A 126 24.72 6.16 -6.36
C PHE A 126 24.27 7.38 -5.54
N ARG A 127 23.61 8.33 -6.22
CA ARG A 127 23.07 9.56 -5.61
C ARG A 127 21.79 9.32 -4.80
N PHE A 128 21.14 8.17 -5.01
CA PHE A 128 19.91 7.77 -4.35
C PHE A 128 20.05 6.35 -3.82
N CYS A 129 19.41 6.07 -2.69
CA CYS A 129 19.38 4.74 -2.09
C CYS A 129 18.66 3.75 -3.03
N GLN A 130 19.32 2.66 -3.38
CA GLN A 130 18.77 1.63 -4.29
C GLN A 130 17.62 0.81 -3.66
N LEU A 131 17.39 0.95 -2.35
CA LEU A 131 16.34 0.25 -1.62
C LEU A 131 15.09 1.12 -1.39
N CYS A 132 15.24 2.42 -1.13
CA CYS A 132 14.10 3.32 -0.79
C CYS A 132 13.99 4.58 -1.66
N GLY A 133 14.93 4.84 -2.57
CA GLY A 133 14.90 5.97 -3.50
C GLY A 133 15.25 7.35 -2.93
N LYS A 134 15.48 7.49 -1.61
CA LYS A 134 15.88 8.78 -1.02
C LYS A 134 17.32 9.18 -1.37
N PRO A 135 17.62 10.49 -1.50
CA PRO A 135 18.96 10.97 -1.81
C PRO A 135 19.94 10.62 -0.68
N LEU A 136 21.12 10.14 -1.07
CA LEU A 136 22.25 9.91 -0.17
C LEU A 136 23.16 11.14 -0.29
N GLY A 137 23.32 11.91 0.78
CA GLY A 137 24.01 13.21 0.76
C GLY A 137 25.34 13.20 -0.01
N ASP A 138 25.57 14.23 -0.83
CA ASP A 138 26.75 14.36 -1.69
C ASP A 138 28.01 14.69 -0.86
N GLU A 139 29.08 13.90 -1.01
CA GLU A 139 30.39 14.20 -0.39
C GLU A 139 31.23 15.21 -1.19
N ARG A 140 30.60 16.29 -1.63
CA ARG A 140 31.30 17.46 -2.22
C ARG A 140 30.89 18.77 -1.55
N GLY A 141 30.59 18.73 -0.25
CA GLY A 141 30.20 19.91 0.53
C GLY A 141 30.86 20.02 1.92
N ALA A 142 31.78 19.13 2.28
CA ALA A 142 32.37 19.08 3.63
C ALA A 142 33.78 19.69 3.73
N ALA A 143 34.06 20.76 2.97
CA ALA A 143 35.33 21.48 3.06
C ALA A 143 35.19 23.01 3.26
N ASP A 144 33.97 23.55 3.39
CA ASP A 144 33.77 25.01 3.51
C ASP A 144 32.85 25.44 4.67
N ALA A 145 32.88 24.69 5.77
CA ALA A 145 32.20 25.05 7.02
C ALA A 145 33.20 25.28 8.17
N ARG A 146 34.29 26.02 7.90
CA ARG A 146 35.11 26.66 8.94
C ARG A 146 35.48 28.08 8.54
N ARG A 147 34.51 28.99 8.60
CA ARG A 147 34.80 30.40 8.88
C ARG A 147 33.58 31.06 9.52
N ALA A 148 33.71 31.35 10.80
CA ALA A 148 32.79 32.23 11.52
C ALA A 148 32.83 33.64 10.90
N PRO A 149 31.71 34.38 10.80
CA PRO A 149 31.75 35.79 10.48
C PRO A 149 32.08 36.60 11.74
N VAL A 150 33.08 37.47 11.61
CA VAL A 150 33.46 38.53 12.55
C VAL A 150 32.50 39.73 12.38
N PRO A 151 32.10 40.47 13.43
CA PRO A 151 31.26 41.65 13.28
C PRO A 151 32.12 42.90 13.00
N GLY A 152 31.67 43.79 12.11
CA GLY A 152 32.25 45.13 12.01
C GLY A 152 31.84 46.01 10.81
N ARG A 153 31.09 47.07 11.15
CA ARG A 153 31.09 48.46 10.64
C ARG A 153 30.34 48.83 9.35
N ASP A 154 29.30 49.64 9.60
CA ASP A 154 28.97 50.94 8.99
C ASP A 154 29.23 51.16 7.51
N SER A 155 28.16 51.31 6.73
CA SER A 155 28.06 52.30 5.64
C SER A 155 26.59 52.58 5.30
N ARG A 156 26.22 53.82 5.56
CA ARG A 156 24.93 54.50 5.34
C ARG A 156 24.69 54.78 3.84
N PRO A 157 23.47 54.66 3.29
CA PRO A 157 23.16 55.20 1.97
C PRO A 157 22.74 56.68 2.06
N PRO A 158 23.04 57.51 1.04
CA PRO A 158 22.67 58.93 1.05
C PRO A 158 21.21 59.11 0.64
N GLY A 159 20.51 59.98 1.36
CA GLY A 159 19.28 60.59 0.88
C GLY A 159 19.59 61.89 0.15
N VAL A 160 18.84 62.16 -0.92
CA VAL A 160 18.60 63.52 -1.40
C VAL A 160 17.11 63.66 -1.69
N ARG A 161 16.52 64.68 -1.06
CA ARG A 161 15.15 65.17 -1.21
C ARG A 161 15.13 66.36 -2.18
N THR A 162 14.03 66.53 -2.91
CA THR A 162 13.30 67.78 -3.27
C THR A 162 12.12 67.30 -4.16
N GLY A 163 10.88 67.76 -4.15
CA GLY A 163 10.14 68.81 -3.44
C GLY A 163 9.07 69.42 -4.36
N VAL A 164 7.77 69.26 -4.01
CA VAL A 164 6.65 70.26 -4.10
C VAL A 164 5.77 70.26 -5.41
N PRO A 165 4.43 70.56 -5.45
CA PRO A 165 3.25 70.07 -4.65
C PRO A 165 1.84 70.00 -5.39
N VAL A 166 0.78 69.51 -4.70
CA VAL A 166 -0.72 69.70 -4.82
C VAL A 166 -1.46 69.29 -6.15
N ARG A 167 -2.58 68.55 -6.18
CA ARG A 167 -3.96 68.88 -5.72
C ARG A 167 -4.87 67.67 -5.46
N ARG A 168 -5.77 67.85 -4.47
CA ARG A 168 -6.98 67.05 -4.15
C ARG A 168 -8.22 67.66 -4.81
N ALA A 169 -9.18 66.80 -5.13
CA ALA A 169 -10.64 67.01 -5.30
C ALA A 169 -11.23 65.59 -5.50
N ASP A 170 -12.34 65.10 -4.94
CA ASP A 170 -13.34 65.55 -3.96
C ASP A 170 -14.00 64.29 -3.36
N VAL A 171 -14.59 64.43 -2.16
CA VAL A 171 -15.43 63.44 -1.45
C VAL A 171 -16.87 64.01 -1.40
N PRO A 172 -17.92 63.17 -1.28
CA PRO A 172 -18.77 63.23 -0.07
C PRO A 172 -19.03 61.82 0.51
N ASP A 173 -18.79 61.53 1.80
CA ASP A 173 -19.62 61.79 3.02
C ASP A 173 -21.03 61.17 2.93
N ALA A 174 -21.61 60.48 3.91
CA ALA A 174 -21.30 60.00 5.26
C ALA A 174 -22.33 58.84 5.52
N VAL A 175 -22.29 57.99 6.55
CA VAL A 175 -22.71 58.27 7.93
C VAL A 175 -22.07 57.27 8.91
N ALA A 176 -21.62 57.82 10.04
CA ALA A 176 -20.95 57.16 11.15
C ALA A 176 -21.89 56.42 12.11
N ALA A 177 -21.32 55.46 12.85
CA ALA A 177 -21.60 55.27 14.27
C ALA A 177 -20.33 54.81 14.99
N THR A 178 -19.89 55.60 15.96
CA THR A 178 -18.72 55.43 16.82
C THR A 178 -19.19 55.14 18.24
N ILE A 179 -18.52 54.23 18.96
CA ILE A 179 -18.30 54.33 20.41
C ILE A 179 -16.83 53.97 20.69
N ALA A 180 -16.11 54.90 21.34
CA ALA A 180 -14.78 54.76 21.94
C ALA A 180 -14.93 54.37 23.43
N ILE A 181 -13.90 53.87 24.13
CA ILE A 181 -13.00 54.66 25.00
C ILE A 181 -11.90 53.75 25.62
N ALA A 182 -10.68 54.30 25.73
CA ALA A 182 -9.52 54.06 26.66
C ALA A 182 -8.86 52.66 26.72
N GLY A 183 -7.55 52.48 26.93
CA GLY A 183 -6.47 53.37 27.38
C GLY A 183 -5.83 52.81 28.68
N ASP A 184 -4.69 52.13 28.53
CA ASP A 184 -3.63 51.72 29.50
C ASP A 184 -3.99 51.16 30.89
N ASP A 185 -3.65 49.87 31.14
CA ASP A 185 -2.51 49.43 31.99
C ASP A 185 -2.57 47.91 32.29
N ALA A 186 -1.37 47.34 32.56
CA ALA A 186 -1.09 46.06 33.23
C ALA A 186 -0.85 44.77 32.40
N ARG A 187 0.46 44.45 32.26
CA ARG A 187 1.11 43.17 32.65
C ARG A 187 0.29 41.87 32.51
N ALA A 188 0.71 40.97 31.61
CA ALA A 188 1.18 39.60 31.94
C ALA A 188 1.37 38.73 30.68
N VAL A 189 2.64 38.54 30.32
CA VAL A 189 3.29 37.32 29.82
C VAL A 189 2.43 36.25 29.12
N VAL A 190 2.57 36.19 27.79
CA VAL A 190 2.39 34.98 26.99
C VAL A 190 3.67 34.13 27.10
N SER A 191 3.46 32.82 27.15
CA SER A 191 4.39 31.71 26.88
C SER A 191 5.57 31.49 27.84
N ALA A 192 5.38 30.57 28.79
CA ALA A 192 6.45 29.70 29.28
C ALA A 192 5.86 28.34 29.69
N ALA A 193 5.88 27.36 28.78
CA ALA A 193 5.70 25.94 29.10
C ALA A 193 6.27 25.06 27.96
N ALA A 194 7.57 25.20 27.71
CA ALA A 194 8.40 24.20 27.07
C ALA A 194 9.85 24.53 27.44
N ASP A 195 10.40 23.83 28.44
CA ASP A 195 11.82 23.49 28.59
C ASP A 195 12.13 23.17 30.06
N MET A 196 11.99 21.89 30.40
CA MET A 196 12.56 21.28 31.59
C MET A 196 13.21 19.97 31.15
N ALA A 197 14.41 20.07 30.58
CA ALA A 197 15.31 18.94 30.48
C ALA A 197 16.77 19.42 30.41
N ARG A 198 17.57 18.89 31.35
CA ARG A 198 19.04 18.86 31.41
C ARG A 198 19.73 20.01 32.13
N LYS A 199 20.08 19.74 33.40
CA LYS A 199 21.49 19.63 33.84
C LYS A 199 21.55 19.07 35.27
N ARG A 200 21.99 17.82 35.40
CA ARG A 200 22.68 17.33 36.59
C ARG A 200 23.91 16.57 36.12
N THR A 201 25.05 17.17 36.39
CA THR A 201 26.39 16.58 36.34
C THR A 201 26.57 15.70 37.58
N VAL A 202 27.14 14.52 37.40
CA VAL A 202 27.68 13.69 38.50
C VAL A 202 29.11 13.34 38.10
N GLU A 203 30.04 13.67 39.00
CA GLU A 203 31.46 13.33 38.98
C GLU A 203 31.67 11.81 39.08
N GLU A 204 32.69 11.33 38.36
CA GLU A 204 33.26 9.99 38.49
C GLU A 204 34.47 10.03 39.43
N ASP A 205 34.60 9.02 40.29
CA ASP A 205 35.89 8.56 40.82
C ASP A 205 35.82 7.02 41.03
N PRO A 206 36.92 6.26 40.83
CA PRO A 206 36.86 4.87 40.34
C PRO A 206 37.16 3.78 41.39
N ALA A 207 37.07 2.54 40.90
CA ALA A 207 37.64 1.29 41.42
C ALA A 207 36.76 0.45 42.36
N VAL A 208 36.23 -0.67 41.84
CA VAL A 208 36.59 -2.02 42.29
C VAL A 208 36.48 -2.98 41.10
N VAL A 209 37.60 -3.59 40.73
CA VAL A 209 37.70 -4.69 39.76
C VAL A 209 37.32 -5.99 40.47
N ALA A 210 36.27 -6.66 39.98
CA ALA A 210 35.97 -8.05 40.34
C ALA A 210 35.92 -8.88 39.05
N THR A 211 36.97 -9.66 38.87
CA THR A 211 37.19 -10.65 37.82
C THR A 211 36.14 -11.77 37.88
N LEU A 212 35.46 -12.04 36.77
CA LEU A 212 34.69 -13.27 36.56
C LEU A 212 35.61 -14.35 35.97
N PRO A 213 35.66 -15.57 36.53
CA PRO A 213 36.40 -16.66 35.93
C PRO A 213 35.61 -17.29 34.77
N GLU A 214 36.28 -17.50 33.64
CA GLU A 214 35.76 -18.27 32.51
C GLU A 214 35.69 -19.76 32.87
N THR A 215 34.51 -20.37 32.77
CA THR A 215 34.33 -21.82 32.84
C THR A 215 34.18 -22.42 31.44
N PRO A 216 34.85 -23.55 31.12
CA PRO A 216 34.90 -24.09 29.76
C PRO A 216 33.56 -24.68 29.30
N LEU A 217 33.27 -24.46 28.01
CA LEU A 217 32.27 -25.17 27.22
C LEU A 217 32.60 -26.66 27.16
N GLU A 218 31.85 -27.53 27.85
CA GLU A 218 31.52 -28.88 27.37
C GLU A 218 30.44 -29.53 28.28
N GLN A 219 29.43 -30.15 27.65
CA GLN A 219 28.52 -31.19 28.18
C GLN A 219 27.36 -30.81 29.12
N LEU A 220 26.27 -30.28 28.55
CA LEU A 220 24.92 -30.64 29.00
C LEU A 220 24.02 -30.89 27.78
N ARG A 221 23.92 -32.18 27.41
CA ARG A 221 22.96 -32.69 26.43
C ARG A 221 21.55 -32.36 26.91
N HIS A 222 20.92 -31.38 26.27
CA HIS A 222 19.51 -31.07 26.48
C HIS A 222 18.66 -32.18 25.85
N THR A 223 17.99 -32.95 26.69
CA THR A 223 16.80 -33.71 26.31
C THR A 223 15.76 -32.73 25.75
N PRO A 224 15.13 -33.02 24.60
CA PRO A 224 14.07 -32.17 24.07
C PRO A 224 12.90 -32.16 25.05
N ARG A 225 12.60 -31.01 25.69
CA ARG A 225 11.31 -30.82 26.36
C ARG A 225 10.25 -30.82 25.26
N GLN A 226 9.32 -31.78 25.34
CA GLN A 226 8.11 -31.76 24.52
C GLN A 226 7.42 -30.40 24.70
N PRO A 227 6.92 -29.77 23.61
CA PRO A 227 6.06 -28.62 23.74
C PRO A 227 4.80 -29.07 24.48
N VAL A 228 4.62 -28.57 25.70
CA VAL A 228 3.33 -28.63 26.38
C VAL A 228 2.34 -27.83 25.54
N SER A 229 1.35 -28.51 24.96
CA SER A 229 0.21 -27.87 24.33
C SER A 229 -0.43 -26.93 25.35
N ALA A 230 -0.18 -25.63 25.21
CA ALA A 230 -0.92 -24.63 25.94
C ALA A 230 -2.36 -24.69 25.43
N GLU A 231 -3.26 -25.17 26.29
CA GLU A 231 -4.69 -25.11 26.06
C GLU A 231 -5.09 -23.65 25.77
N PRO A 232 -5.89 -23.37 24.72
CA PRO A 232 -6.32 -22.02 24.42
C PRO A 232 -6.99 -21.40 25.66
N PRO A 233 -6.74 -20.12 25.97
CA PRO A 233 -7.39 -19.47 27.10
C PRO A 233 -8.92 -19.61 26.95
N PRO A 234 -9.64 -19.90 28.05
CA PRO A 234 -11.07 -20.16 28.00
C PRO A 234 -11.78 -18.98 27.32
N GLN A 235 -12.52 -19.29 26.25
CA GLN A 235 -13.38 -18.30 25.62
C GLN A 235 -14.36 -17.75 26.67
N PRO A 236 -14.56 -16.42 26.75
CA PRO A 236 -15.50 -15.85 27.69
C PRO A 236 -16.88 -16.49 27.49
N ALA A 237 -17.51 -16.87 28.59
CA ALA A 237 -18.83 -17.51 28.58
C ALA A 237 -19.81 -16.67 27.73
N PRO A 238 -20.65 -17.30 26.89
CA PRO A 238 -21.57 -16.57 26.02
C PRO A 238 -22.45 -15.64 26.84
N ALA A 239 -22.53 -14.37 26.43
CA ALA A 239 -23.36 -13.37 27.08
C ALA A 239 -24.80 -13.88 27.22
N ALA A 240 -25.32 -13.92 28.44
CA ALA A 240 -26.68 -14.35 28.71
C ALA A 240 -27.67 -13.29 28.19
N GLY A 241 -28.60 -13.69 27.33
CA GLY A 241 -29.65 -12.81 26.80
C GLY A 241 -30.17 -13.26 25.44
N PRO A 242 -31.35 -12.78 25.01
CA PRO A 242 -31.86 -13.03 23.67
C PRO A 242 -30.90 -12.43 22.64
N ALA A 243 -30.70 -13.16 21.53
CA ALA A 243 -29.93 -12.64 20.42
C ALA A 243 -30.74 -11.56 19.70
N TRP A 244 -30.12 -10.40 19.47
CA TRP A 244 -30.72 -9.26 18.76
C TRP A 244 -30.23 -9.15 17.31
N GLY A 245 -29.47 -10.14 16.84
CA GLY A 245 -29.01 -10.22 15.45
C GLY A 245 -28.09 -11.40 15.21
N ARG A 246 -27.72 -11.57 13.95
CA ARG A 246 -26.75 -12.56 13.48
C ARG A 246 -25.70 -11.89 12.62
N LEU A 247 -24.46 -12.29 12.79
CA LEU A 247 -23.35 -11.92 11.91
C LEU A 247 -22.90 -13.16 11.17
N VAL A 248 -23.16 -13.22 9.87
CA VAL A 248 -22.84 -14.36 9.01
C VAL A 248 -21.59 -14.03 8.23
N LEU A 249 -20.54 -14.85 8.34
CA LEU A 249 -19.37 -14.73 7.48
C LEU A 249 -19.77 -15.07 6.04
N VAL A 250 -19.35 -14.30 5.05
CA VAL A 250 -19.60 -14.57 3.62
C VAL A 250 -18.29 -15.01 2.99
N ARG A 251 -18.27 -16.22 2.43
CA ARG A 251 -17.10 -16.79 1.76
C ARG A 251 -16.88 -16.14 0.38
N GLN A 252 -15.72 -16.38 -0.21
CA GLN A 252 -15.35 -15.83 -1.53
C GLN A 252 -16.28 -16.28 -2.67
N ASP A 253 -16.91 -17.45 -2.54
CA ASP A 253 -17.91 -17.96 -3.48
C ASP A 253 -19.31 -17.39 -3.24
N GLY A 254 -19.47 -16.49 -2.26
CA GLY A 254 -20.74 -15.90 -1.86
C GLY A 254 -21.57 -16.77 -0.90
N SER A 255 -21.09 -17.96 -0.54
CA SER A 255 -21.80 -18.85 0.39
C SER A 255 -21.69 -18.40 1.84
N ASP A 256 -22.65 -18.84 2.65
CA ASP A 256 -22.71 -18.56 4.08
C ASP A 256 -21.69 -19.41 4.85
N GLY A 257 -20.78 -18.71 5.50
CA GLY A 257 -19.79 -19.19 6.45
C GLY A 257 -20.33 -19.36 7.86
N ASP A 258 -19.41 -19.25 8.83
CA ASP A 258 -19.75 -19.31 10.25
C ASP A 258 -20.75 -18.20 10.60
N THR A 259 -21.72 -18.55 11.44
CA THR A 259 -22.74 -17.63 11.92
C THR A 259 -22.56 -17.36 13.41
N PHE A 260 -22.48 -16.10 13.76
CA PHE A 260 -22.30 -15.64 15.14
C PHE A 260 -23.56 -14.94 15.61
N GLU A 261 -24.14 -15.39 16.72
CA GLU A 261 -25.29 -14.73 17.32
C GLU A 261 -24.85 -13.51 18.13
N LEU A 262 -25.51 -12.38 17.90
CA LEU A 262 -25.21 -11.13 18.57
C LEU A 262 -26.05 -11.03 19.85
N ARG A 263 -25.37 -11.01 21.00
CA ARG A 263 -25.97 -11.00 22.34
C ARG A 263 -25.34 -9.91 23.21
N GLY A 264 -25.97 -9.61 24.35
CA GLY A 264 -25.56 -8.55 25.27
C GLY A 264 -25.86 -7.15 24.71
N ASP A 265 -25.13 -6.14 25.16
CA ASP A 265 -25.32 -4.76 24.63
C ASP A 265 -24.39 -4.44 23.46
N ALA A 266 -23.24 -5.12 23.38
CA ALA A 266 -22.29 -4.95 22.31
C ALA A 266 -21.47 -6.23 22.05
N VAL A 267 -21.04 -6.40 20.80
CA VAL A 267 -20.16 -7.47 20.35
C VAL A 267 -18.98 -6.85 19.60
N GLU A 268 -17.77 -7.12 20.06
CA GLU A 268 -16.55 -6.63 19.44
C GLU A 268 -15.98 -7.66 18.46
N ILE A 269 -15.42 -7.16 17.36
CA ILE A 269 -14.79 -7.96 16.30
C ILE A 269 -13.34 -7.52 16.17
N GLY A 270 -12.43 -8.48 16.11
CA GLY A 270 -11.03 -8.17 15.84
C GLY A 270 -10.10 -9.36 15.89
N ARG A 271 -8.81 -9.08 15.79
CA ARG A 271 -7.75 -10.10 15.76
C ARG A 271 -7.53 -10.69 17.16
N GLU A 272 -7.58 -9.85 18.19
CA GLU A 272 -7.18 -10.17 19.56
C GLU A 272 -7.91 -9.30 20.60
N GLY A 273 -8.40 -9.88 21.70
CA GLY A 273 -9.06 -9.11 22.76
C GLY A 273 -10.54 -8.78 22.48
N ALA A 274 -11.03 -9.05 21.27
CA ALA A 274 -12.43 -8.94 20.90
C ALA A 274 -13.25 -10.21 21.23
N GLY A 275 -14.58 -10.06 21.37
CA GLY A 275 -15.51 -11.16 21.58
C GLY A 275 -15.58 -12.14 20.41
N LEU A 276 -15.62 -11.61 19.18
CA LEU A 276 -15.46 -12.38 17.95
C LEU A 276 -14.02 -12.23 17.44
N ARG A 277 -13.28 -13.33 17.47
CA ARG A 277 -11.82 -13.34 17.27
C ARG A 277 -11.42 -14.05 15.99
N PHE A 278 -10.61 -13.37 15.16
CA PHE A 278 -10.08 -13.89 13.91
C PHE A 278 -8.55 -13.73 13.87
N PRO A 279 -7.79 -14.61 14.55
CA PRO A 279 -6.36 -14.41 14.79
C PRO A 279 -5.49 -14.49 13.52
N GLY A 280 -5.96 -15.17 12.48
CA GLY A 280 -5.25 -15.30 11.20
C GLY A 280 -5.37 -14.08 10.28
N ASP A 281 -6.28 -13.17 10.57
CA ASP A 281 -6.53 -11.99 9.73
C ASP A 281 -5.61 -10.84 10.16
N ARG A 282 -4.54 -10.66 9.39
CA ARG A 282 -3.54 -9.61 9.64
C ARG A 282 -4.03 -8.20 9.35
N HIS A 283 -5.16 -8.06 8.64
CA HIS A 283 -5.76 -6.76 8.33
C HIS A 283 -6.76 -6.32 9.40
N LEU A 284 -7.06 -7.17 10.38
CA LEU A 284 -7.76 -6.78 11.60
C LEU A 284 -6.81 -6.15 12.63
N ALA A 285 -7.32 -5.11 13.29
CA ALA A 285 -6.74 -4.58 14.52
C ALA A 285 -7.11 -5.52 15.68
N PRO A 286 -6.45 -5.42 16.86
CA PRO A 286 -6.82 -6.22 18.03
C PRO A 286 -8.33 -6.16 18.29
N VAL A 287 -8.86 -4.94 18.47
CA VAL A 287 -10.30 -4.64 18.43
C VAL A 287 -10.52 -3.70 17.26
N HIS A 288 -11.22 -4.16 16.22
CA HIS A 288 -11.31 -3.45 14.94
C HIS A 288 -12.65 -2.76 14.74
N ALA A 289 -13.74 -3.39 15.18
CA ALA A 289 -15.09 -2.85 15.13
C ALA A 289 -15.91 -3.32 16.31
N ARG A 290 -16.96 -2.56 16.64
CA ARG A 290 -17.94 -2.95 17.65
C ARG A 290 -19.34 -2.83 17.07
N LEU A 291 -20.15 -3.87 17.29
CA LEU A 291 -21.57 -3.88 16.97
C LEU A 291 -22.34 -3.61 18.27
N GLU A 292 -23.13 -2.55 18.31
CA GLU A 292 -23.92 -2.16 19.49
C GLU A 292 -25.41 -2.31 19.20
N ARG A 293 -26.17 -2.86 20.14
CA ARG A 293 -27.63 -2.87 20.05
C ARG A 293 -28.17 -1.44 20.16
N ARG A 294 -29.01 -1.02 19.20
CA ARG A 294 -29.61 0.32 19.16
C ARG A 294 -31.08 0.28 18.76
N GLY A 295 -31.97 0.18 19.75
CA GLY A 295 -33.40 0.11 19.49
C GLY A 295 -33.73 -1.07 18.57
N GLU A 296 -34.36 -0.79 17.43
CA GLU A 296 -34.67 -1.75 16.36
C GLU A 296 -33.53 -1.95 15.34
N GLY A 297 -32.32 -1.52 15.66
CA GLY A 297 -31.18 -1.60 14.78
C GLY A 297 -29.89 -1.99 15.50
N VAL A 298 -28.84 -2.09 14.70
CA VAL A 298 -27.48 -2.37 15.15
C VAL A 298 -26.59 -1.23 14.69
N ALA A 299 -25.93 -0.56 15.63
CA ALA A 299 -24.88 0.41 15.31
C ALA A 299 -23.57 -0.32 15.05
N ILE A 300 -22.98 -0.07 13.89
CA ILE A 300 -21.65 -0.52 13.51
C ILE A 300 -20.69 0.61 13.81
N VAL A 301 -19.80 0.40 14.79
CA VAL A 301 -18.84 1.38 15.26
C VAL A 301 -17.45 0.99 14.77
N PRO A 302 -16.88 1.68 13.77
CA PRO A 302 -15.50 1.45 13.36
C PRO A 302 -14.55 1.95 14.46
N ILE A 303 -13.66 1.08 14.93
CA ILE A 303 -12.66 1.41 15.96
C ILE A 303 -11.28 1.61 15.32
N ASP A 304 -10.91 0.76 14.36
CA ASP A 304 -9.62 0.86 13.68
C ASP A 304 -9.58 2.03 12.67
N PRO A 305 -8.66 3.00 12.83
CA PRO A 305 -8.49 4.10 11.88
C PRO A 305 -7.59 3.73 10.71
N VAL A 306 -6.90 2.58 10.71
CA VAL A 306 -5.95 2.21 9.66
C VAL A 306 -6.69 1.64 8.45
N ASN A 307 -7.22 0.43 8.60
CA ASN A 307 -7.96 -0.26 7.56
C ASN A 307 -9.45 0.10 7.64
N GLY A 308 -10.00 0.17 8.85
CA GLY A 308 -11.39 0.56 9.10
C GLY A 308 -12.44 -0.38 8.52
N VAL A 309 -13.71 0.02 8.64
CA VAL A 309 -14.86 -0.78 8.21
C VAL A 309 -15.42 -0.25 6.91
N TYR A 310 -15.64 -1.12 5.94
CA TYR A 310 -16.26 -0.79 4.65
C TYR A 310 -17.67 -1.38 4.59
N ARG A 311 -18.68 -0.56 4.34
CA ARG A 311 -20.05 -1.05 4.14
C ARG A 311 -20.39 -1.04 2.66
N ARG A 312 -21.03 -2.11 2.18
CA ARG A 312 -21.57 -2.14 0.82
C ARG A 312 -22.66 -1.09 0.68
N ILE A 313 -22.65 -0.33 -0.40
CA ILE A 313 -23.74 0.58 -0.74
C ILE A 313 -24.89 -0.21 -1.37
N ASP A 314 -26.10 0.07 -0.94
CA ASP A 314 -27.37 -0.53 -1.42
C ASP A 314 -28.12 0.41 -2.38
N ALA A 315 -27.86 1.71 -2.26
CA ALA A 315 -28.32 2.75 -3.16
C ALA A 315 -27.20 3.77 -3.40
N ARG A 316 -27.52 4.79 -4.21
CA ARG A 316 -26.64 5.95 -4.43
C ARG A 316 -26.24 6.58 -3.10
N ALA A 317 -24.93 6.65 -2.85
CA ALA A 317 -24.35 7.15 -1.61
C ALA A 317 -23.64 8.49 -1.82
N SER A 318 -23.77 9.40 -0.85
CA SER A 318 -23.07 10.69 -0.86
C SER A 318 -21.57 10.51 -0.62
N LEU A 319 -20.78 11.14 -1.50
CA LEU A 319 -19.32 11.08 -1.49
C LEU A 319 -18.75 12.44 -1.08
N ARG A 320 -17.80 12.44 -0.15
CA ARG A 320 -17.11 13.61 0.40
C ARG A 320 -15.62 13.50 0.13
N GLY A 321 -14.94 14.64 -0.03
CA GLY A 321 -13.48 14.63 -0.17
C GLY A 321 -12.81 13.92 1.02
N GLY A 322 -11.87 13.04 0.73
CA GLY A 322 -11.20 12.16 1.69
C GLY A 322 -11.84 10.78 1.88
N ASP A 323 -12.97 10.49 1.23
CA ASP A 323 -13.63 9.19 1.32
C ASP A 323 -12.85 8.07 0.63
N TRP A 324 -13.04 6.86 1.14
CA TRP A 324 -12.40 5.65 0.65
C TRP A 324 -13.45 4.69 0.11
N LEU A 325 -13.21 4.21 -1.11
CA LEU A 325 -14.03 3.25 -1.83
C LEU A 325 -13.26 1.95 -1.98
N LEU A 326 -13.97 0.84 -1.90
CA LEU A 326 -13.47 -0.48 -2.28
C LEU A 326 -14.36 -1.03 -3.39
N MET A 327 -13.75 -1.34 -4.54
CA MET A 327 -14.41 -1.88 -5.72
C MET A 327 -13.47 -2.90 -6.35
N GLY A 328 -13.92 -4.16 -6.46
CA GLY A 328 -13.03 -5.28 -6.76
C GLY A 328 -11.96 -5.46 -5.68
N ARG A 329 -10.67 -5.36 -6.05
CA ARG A 329 -9.51 -5.35 -5.14
C ARG A 329 -8.93 -3.96 -4.93
N GLU A 330 -9.39 -2.97 -5.68
CA GLU A 330 -8.83 -1.62 -5.66
C GLU A 330 -9.39 -0.83 -4.47
N ILE A 331 -8.49 -0.24 -3.69
CA ILE A 331 -8.81 0.75 -2.66
C ILE A 331 -8.58 2.12 -3.25
N LEU A 332 -9.64 2.91 -3.39
CA LEU A 332 -9.64 4.19 -4.07
C LEU A 332 -9.99 5.30 -3.09
N ARG A 333 -9.14 6.31 -2.99
CA ARG A 333 -9.47 7.53 -2.27
C ARG A 333 -10.01 8.57 -3.23
N PHE A 334 -11.17 9.11 -2.91
CA PHE A 334 -11.78 10.24 -3.58
C PHE A 334 -11.41 11.55 -2.88
N ASP A 335 -10.98 12.55 -3.64
CA ASP A 335 -10.86 13.93 -3.16
C ASP A 335 -11.57 14.88 -4.13
N VAL A 336 -12.15 15.95 -3.58
CA VAL A 336 -12.68 17.06 -4.38
C VAL A 336 -11.50 17.92 -4.82
N VAL A 337 -11.44 18.29 -6.09
CA VAL A 337 -10.42 19.21 -6.61
C VAL A 337 -10.80 20.63 -6.18
N ALA A 338 -9.84 21.43 -5.73
CA ALA A 338 -10.09 22.80 -5.30
C ALA A 338 -10.19 23.76 -6.50
N ASP A 339 -10.83 24.92 -6.34
CA ASP A 339 -11.06 25.88 -7.43
C ASP A 339 -9.75 26.48 -7.99
N ASP A 340 -8.75 26.66 -7.13
CA ASP A 340 -7.42 27.11 -7.52
C ASP A 340 -6.66 26.05 -8.33
N GLU A 341 -6.83 24.77 -7.98
CA GLU A 341 -6.31 23.63 -8.76
C GLU A 341 -7.02 23.47 -10.11
N ARG A 342 -8.29 23.88 -10.22
CA ARG A 342 -9.05 23.92 -11.49
C ARG A 342 -8.62 25.04 -12.43
N ALA A 343 -8.09 26.15 -11.91
CA ALA A 343 -7.82 27.35 -12.70
C ALA A 343 -6.60 27.17 -13.63
N VAL A 344 -6.85 26.83 -14.90
CA VAL A 344 -5.80 26.77 -15.92
C VAL A 344 -5.60 28.14 -16.56
N VAL A 345 -4.60 28.89 -16.09
CA VAL A 345 -4.17 30.14 -16.72
C VAL A 345 -3.00 29.85 -17.67
N PRO A 346 -3.08 30.19 -18.97
CA PRO A 346 -1.96 30.02 -19.89
C PRO A 346 -0.71 30.75 -19.39
N THR A 347 0.41 30.04 -19.29
CA THR A 347 1.67 30.66 -18.90
C THR A 347 2.22 31.51 -20.05
N VAL A 348 2.62 32.74 -19.78
CA VAL A 348 3.40 33.56 -20.71
C VAL A 348 4.88 33.44 -20.35
N GLN A 349 5.71 33.04 -21.31
CA GLN A 349 7.18 32.99 -21.15
C GLN A 349 7.83 33.90 -22.19
N HIS A 350 8.64 34.85 -21.75
CA HIS A 350 9.30 35.85 -22.61
C HIS A 350 8.33 36.59 -23.55
N GLY A 351 7.13 36.91 -23.07
CA GLY A 351 6.10 37.58 -23.87
C GLY A 351 5.33 36.66 -24.84
N VAL A 352 5.59 35.35 -24.81
CA VAL A 352 4.93 34.37 -25.68
C VAL A 352 4.02 33.45 -24.86
N LEU A 353 2.76 33.29 -25.28
CA LEU A 353 1.83 32.34 -24.69
C LEU A 353 2.31 30.90 -24.94
N ARG A 354 2.42 30.12 -23.87
CA ARG A 354 2.82 28.72 -23.95
C ARG A 354 1.70 27.89 -24.58
N PHE A 355 2.02 27.16 -25.65
CA PHE A 355 1.13 26.14 -26.20
C PHE A 355 0.90 25.01 -25.19
N GLY A 356 -0.33 24.50 -25.14
CA GLY A 356 -0.72 23.39 -24.26
C GLY A 356 -2.06 22.79 -24.67
N SER A 357 -2.35 21.60 -24.17
CA SER A 357 -3.68 20.99 -24.29
C SER A 357 -4.73 21.86 -23.59
N PRO A 358 -5.97 21.90 -24.09
CA PRO A 358 -7.06 22.59 -23.40
C PRO A 358 -7.19 22.12 -21.94
N GLY A 359 -7.41 23.05 -21.02
CA GLY A 359 -7.75 22.72 -19.64
C GLY A 359 -9.01 21.88 -19.60
N ARG A 360 -9.02 20.85 -18.74
CA ARG A 360 -10.26 20.20 -18.31
C ARG A 360 -10.75 20.91 -17.07
N ASP A 361 -12.05 20.81 -16.78
CA ASP A 361 -12.64 21.28 -15.52
C ASP A 361 -12.91 20.07 -14.60
N PRO A 362 -11.89 19.56 -13.87
CA PRO A 362 -12.07 18.44 -12.97
C PRO A 362 -12.72 18.89 -11.66
N TRP A 363 -13.71 18.14 -11.23
CA TRP A 363 -14.37 18.37 -9.95
C TRP A 363 -13.90 17.42 -8.85
N GLY A 364 -13.33 16.28 -9.21
CA GLY A 364 -12.81 15.30 -8.27
C GLY A 364 -11.60 14.58 -8.82
N ARG A 365 -10.95 13.80 -7.97
CA ARG A 365 -9.93 12.82 -8.37
C ARG A 365 -10.10 11.52 -7.60
N LEU A 366 -9.79 10.42 -8.26
CA LEU A 366 -9.56 9.12 -7.63
C LEU A 366 -8.07 8.83 -7.61
N SER A 367 -7.62 8.26 -6.50
CA SER A 367 -6.24 7.82 -6.33
C SER A 367 -6.22 6.41 -5.75
N VAL A 368 -5.47 5.50 -6.38
CA VAL A 368 -5.32 4.13 -5.89
C VAL A 368 -4.38 4.10 -4.70
N GLN A 369 -4.80 3.45 -3.63
CA GLN A 369 -4.09 3.39 -2.37
C GLN A 369 -3.43 2.01 -2.24
N LEU A 370 -2.11 1.99 -2.12
CA LEU A 370 -1.32 0.78 -2.02
C LEU A 370 -1.12 0.37 -0.57
N SER A 371 -0.93 -0.93 -0.33
CA SER A 371 -0.71 -1.49 1.01
C SER A 371 0.58 -1.01 1.70
N ASN A 372 1.54 -0.46 0.94
CA ASN A 372 2.74 0.17 1.47
C ASN A 372 2.55 1.65 1.84
N GLY A 373 1.31 2.16 1.81
CA GLY A 373 0.96 3.56 2.04
C GLY A 373 1.23 4.48 0.85
N GLY A 374 1.72 3.94 -0.27
CA GLY A 374 1.93 4.68 -1.50
C GLY A 374 0.62 4.94 -2.26
N VAL A 375 0.70 5.86 -3.21
CA VAL A 375 -0.40 6.15 -4.15
C VAL A 375 0.02 5.73 -5.55
N ARG A 376 -0.87 5.04 -6.25
CA ARG A 376 -0.77 4.73 -7.68
C ARG A 376 -1.92 5.42 -8.41
N ASP A 377 -1.75 5.69 -9.71
CA ASP A 377 -2.79 6.14 -10.65
C ASP A 377 -3.73 7.23 -10.09
N VAL A 378 -3.41 8.49 -10.36
CA VAL A 378 -4.32 9.61 -10.06
C VAL A 378 -5.17 9.89 -11.31
N ARG A 379 -6.49 9.73 -11.19
CA ARG A 379 -7.46 9.92 -12.27
C ARG A 379 -8.41 11.06 -11.92
N TYR A 380 -8.37 12.13 -12.69
CA TYR A 380 -9.31 13.24 -12.55
C TYR A 380 -10.70 12.89 -13.08
N LEU A 381 -11.73 13.40 -12.41
CA LEU A 381 -13.14 13.23 -12.72
C LEU A 381 -13.68 14.53 -13.31
N SER A 382 -14.24 14.45 -14.52
CA SER A 382 -14.81 15.57 -15.28
C SER A 382 -16.14 15.16 -15.91
N GLY A 383 -16.99 16.12 -16.26
CA GLY A 383 -18.36 15.86 -16.72
C GLY A 383 -19.28 15.41 -15.58
N ASP A 384 -20.56 15.16 -15.83
CA ASP A 384 -21.50 14.94 -14.72
C ASP A 384 -21.43 13.54 -14.10
N ARG A 385 -20.87 12.58 -14.84
CA ARG A 385 -20.82 11.17 -14.46
C ARG A 385 -19.60 10.50 -15.06
N VAL A 386 -18.86 9.78 -14.24
CA VAL A 386 -17.67 8.99 -14.59
C VAL A 386 -17.94 7.53 -14.22
N VAL A 387 -17.86 6.64 -15.19
CA VAL A 387 -18.04 5.20 -15.00
C VAL A 387 -16.70 4.52 -14.76
N VAL A 388 -16.67 3.67 -13.75
CA VAL A 388 -15.52 2.85 -13.37
C VAL A 388 -15.84 1.38 -13.63
N GLY A 389 -14.91 0.65 -14.25
CA GLY A 389 -15.10 -0.77 -14.54
C GLY A 389 -13.82 -1.47 -14.98
N ARG A 390 -13.93 -2.79 -15.23
CA ARG A 390 -12.82 -3.62 -15.70
C ARG A 390 -12.62 -3.58 -17.21
N GLU A 391 -13.71 -3.42 -17.96
CA GLU A 391 -13.69 -3.46 -19.43
C GLU A 391 -14.42 -2.25 -20.05
N GLU A 392 -15.38 -1.69 -19.33
CA GLU A 392 -16.24 -0.60 -19.78
C GLU A 392 -16.17 0.57 -18.80
N GLY A 393 -16.16 1.80 -19.34
CA GLY A 393 -16.21 3.04 -18.56
C GLY A 393 -15.12 4.03 -18.94
N ASP A 394 -15.13 5.16 -18.24
CA ASP A 394 -14.16 6.24 -18.39
C ASP A 394 -12.84 5.92 -17.68
N ILE A 395 -12.91 5.18 -16.56
CA ILE A 395 -11.76 4.67 -15.82
C ILE A 395 -11.81 3.15 -15.82
N VAL A 396 -10.78 2.54 -16.41
CA VAL A 396 -10.69 1.09 -16.60
C VAL A 396 -9.57 0.48 -15.75
N PHE A 397 -9.92 -0.53 -14.96
CA PHE A 397 -8.99 -1.37 -14.18
C PHE A 397 -8.94 -2.78 -14.77
N SER A 398 -8.25 -2.93 -15.90
CA SER A 398 -8.24 -4.17 -16.69
C SER A 398 -7.71 -5.40 -15.96
N ASP A 399 -6.80 -5.19 -15.00
CA ASP A 399 -6.07 -6.25 -14.32
C ASP A 399 -6.79 -6.78 -13.07
N ASP A 400 -7.93 -6.18 -12.70
CA ASP A 400 -8.67 -6.54 -11.50
C ASP A 400 -9.87 -7.43 -11.80
N GLU A 401 -9.68 -8.75 -11.79
CA GLU A 401 -10.72 -9.75 -12.06
C GLU A 401 -11.96 -9.66 -11.15
N PHE A 402 -11.83 -9.06 -9.96
CA PHE A 402 -12.95 -8.87 -9.03
C PHE A 402 -13.75 -7.60 -9.35
N MET A 403 -13.25 -6.74 -10.23
CA MET A 403 -14.01 -5.62 -10.74
C MET A 403 -14.93 -6.09 -11.87
N SER A 404 -16.18 -5.64 -11.82
CA SER A 404 -17.16 -5.94 -12.86
C SER A 404 -16.83 -5.13 -14.12
N ARG A 405 -17.24 -5.63 -15.29
CA ARG A 405 -16.99 -4.97 -16.59
C ARG A 405 -17.36 -3.50 -16.55
N ARG A 406 -18.55 -3.22 -16.03
CA ARG A 406 -19.07 -1.91 -15.67
C ARG A 406 -19.50 -2.00 -14.21
N HIS A 407 -18.79 -1.35 -13.30
CA HIS A 407 -18.89 -1.65 -11.85
C HIS A 407 -19.65 -0.58 -11.08
N ALA A 408 -19.20 0.66 -11.17
CA ALA A 408 -19.80 1.78 -10.45
C ALA A 408 -19.79 3.06 -11.30
N ALA A 409 -20.61 4.02 -10.93
CA ALA A 409 -20.54 5.38 -11.43
C ALA A 409 -20.30 6.34 -10.27
N ILE A 410 -19.42 7.30 -10.50
CA ILE A 410 -19.21 8.44 -9.62
C ILE A 410 -19.68 9.67 -10.37
N GLY A 411 -20.54 10.48 -9.76
CA GLY A 411 -21.05 11.67 -10.41
C GLY A 411 -21.09 12.85 -9.47
N ARG A 412 -21.43 13.99 -10.07
CA ARG A 412 -21.62 15.27 -9.39
C ARG A 412 -22.91 15.92 -9.87
N THR A 413 -23.69 16.46 -8.94
CA THR A 413 -24.87 17.29 -9.23
C THR A 413 -24.74 18.57 -8.42
N GLY A 414 -24.45 19.70 -9.08
CA GLY A 414 -24.11 20.94 -8.39
C GLY A 414 -22.84 20.79 -7.56
N ALA A 415 -22.91 20.94 -6.24
CA ALA A 415 -21.77 20.70 -5.33
C ALA A 415 -21.71 19.25 -4.81
N ASP A 416 -22.81 18.50 -4.93
CA ASP A 416 -22.95 17.19 -4.31
C ASP A 416 -22.32 16.10 -5.17
N CYS A 417 -21.37 15.37 -4.58
CA CYS A 417 -20.75 14.20 -5.21
C CYS A 417 -21.39 12.92 -4.67
N PHE A 418 -21.43 11.89 -5.51
CA PHE A 418 -22.06 10.61 -5.17
C PHE A 418 -21.39 9.45 -5.89
N VAL A 419 -21.56 8.26 -5.32
CA VAL A 419 -21.22 6.98 -5.94
C VAL A 419 -22.46 6.11 -6.02
N GLU A 420 -22.56 5.35 -7.10
CA GLU A 420 -23.67 4.43 -7.39
C GLU A 420 -23.09 3.12 -7.91
N ASP A 421 -23.51 2.00 -7.32
CA ASP A 421 -23.18 0.67 -7.83
C ASP A 421 -24.04 0.36 -9.06
N LEU A 422 -23.44 -0.15 -10.14
CA LEU A 422 -24.14 -0.42 -11.40
C LEU A 422 -24.56 -1.89 -11.54
N GLY A 423 -24.87 -2.54 -10.41
CA GLY A 423 -25.20 -3.97 -10.38
C GLY A 423 -23.95 -4.83 -10.42
N SER A 424 -22.91 -4.43 -9.70
CA SER A 424 -21.66 -5.17 -9.67
C SER A 424 -21.80 -6.50 -8.91
N SER A 425 -21.03 -7.50 -9.32
CA SER A 425 -21.09 -8.85 -8.72
C SER A 425 -20.59 -8.86 -7.28
N ASN A 426 -19.48 -8.16 -7.01
CA ASN A 426 -18.86 -8.13 -5.68
C ASN A 426 -19.33 -6.95 -4.81
N GLY A 427 -20.03 -5.98 -5.40
CA GLY A 427 -20.49 -4.77 -4.73
C GLY A 427 -19.45 -3.65 -4.69
N THR A 428 -19.96 -2.43 -4.58
CA THR A 428 -19.19 -1.23 -4.23
C THR A 428 -19.30 -0.96 -2.73
N TYR A 429 -18.18 -0.70 -2.07
CA TYR A 429 -18.16 -0.43 -0.63
C TYR A 429 -17.60 0.96 -0.34
N LEU A 430 -18.20 1.63 0.63
CA LEU A 430 -17.75 2.92 1.16
C LEU A 430 -17.21 2.70 2.58
N ARG A 431 -16.03 3.26 2.87
CA ARG A 431 -15.47 3.26 4.22
C ARG A 431 -16.34 4.11 5.14
N MET A 432 -16.67 3.55 6.29
CA MET A 432 -17.46 4.23 7.31
C MET A 432 -16.67 5.39 7.91
N ARG A 433 -17.29 6.58 7.97
CA ARG A 433 -16.71 7.79 8.57
C ARG A 433 -16.85 7.83 10.10
N GLY A 434 -17.71 6.97 10.65
CA GLY A 434 -18.07 6.92 12.06
C GLY A 434 -19.16 5.86 12.28
N ALA A 435 -19.78 5.88 13.46
CA ALA A 435 -20.84 4.95 13.80
C ALA A 435 -22.07 5.13 12.89
N GLU A 436 -22.63 4.03 12.40
CA GLU A 436 -23.85 4.05 11.59
C GLU A 436 -24.80 2.94 12.03
N THR A 437 -26.09 3.25 12.10
CA THR A 437 -27.11 2.29 12.53
C THR A 437 -27.80 1.68 11.31
N VAL A 438 -27.79 0.35 11.25
CA VAL A 438 -28.54 -0.43 10.25
C VAL A 438 -29.75 -1.09 10.90
N ARG A 439 -30.88 -1.14 10.19
CA ARG A 439 -32.15 -1.72 10.68
C ARG A 439 -32.54 -3.04 10.00
N GLY A 440 -31.72 -3.52 9.09
CA GLY A 440 -31.98 -4.75 8.32
C GLY A 440 -30.66 -5.37 7.90
N THR A 441 -30.68 -6.09 6.79
CA THR A 441 -29.47 -6.78 6.32
C THR A 441 -28.44 -5.80 5.76
N ALA A 442 -27.20 -5.90 6.23
CA ALA A 442 -26.09 -5.08 5.74
C ALA A 442 -24.85 -5.93 5.47
N HIS A 443 -24.11 -5.62 4.40
CA HIS A 443 -22.82 -6.25 4.13
C HIS A 443 -21.69 -5.33 4.58
N VAL A 444 -20.79 -5.83 5.41
CA VAL A 444 -19.64 -5.10 5.91
C VAL A 444 -18.36 -5.91 5.76
N ARG A 445 -17.32 -5.25 5.28
CA ARG A 445 -15.96 -5.77 5.22
C ARG A 445 -15.13 -5.19 6.34
N ILE A 446 -14.52 -6.08 7.11
CA ILE A 446 -13.73 -5.77 8.32
C ILE A 446 -12.48 -6.63 8.24
N GLY A 447 -11.31 -6.02 8.00
CA GLY A 447 -10.11 -6.76 7.62
C GLY A 447 -10.31 -7.52 6.30
N ASP A 448 -9.87 -8.79 6.26
CA ASP A 448 -10.11 -9.69 5.13
C ASP A 448 -11.49 -10.35 5.13
N GLN A 449 -12.24 -10.22 6.23
CA GLN A 449 -13.56 -10.85 6.37
C GLN A 449 -14.65 -10.01 5.73
N LEU A 450 -15.56 -10.67 5.00
CA LEU A 450 -16.84 -10.10 4.58
C LEU A 450 -17.93 -10.69 5.46
N PHE A 451 -18.74 -9.85 6.06
CA PHE A 451 -19.87 -10.27 6.89
C PHE A 451 -21.18 -9.74 6.32
N ARG A 452 -22.22 -10.55 6.47
CA ARG A 452 -23.61 -10.14 6.36
C ARG A 452 -24.20 -10.04 7.77
N LEU A 453 -24.50 -8.82 8.17
CA LEU A 453 -25.20 -8.51 9.41
C LEU A 453 -26.69 -8.60 9.16
N GLU A 454 -27.38 -9.42 9.94
CA GLU A 454 -28.82 -9.60 9.93
C GLU A 454 -29.36 -9.11 11.28
N VAL A 455 -30.14 -8.02 11.25
CA VAL A 455 -30.76 -7.47 12.47
C VAL A 455 -31.92 -8.39 12.86
N GLY A 456 -31.90 -8.86 14.11
CA GLY A 456 -32.97 -9.68 14.67
C GLY A 456 -34.10 -8.82 15.25
N PRO A 457 -35.30 -9.40 15.43
CA PRO A 457 -36.40 -8.75 16.14
C PRO A 457 -36.11 -8.49 17.63
#